data_AF-A0A0U5FWS7-F1
#
_entry.id   AF-A0A0U5FWS7-F1
#
_cell.length_a   1.000
_cell.length_b   1.000
_cell.length_c   1.000
_cell.angle_alpha   90.00
_cell.angle_beta   90.00
_cell.angle_gamma   90.00
#
_symmetry.space_group_name_H-M   'P 1'
#
loop_
_entity.id
_entity.type
_entity.pdbx_description
1 polymer ?
#
loop_
_entity_poly.entity_id
_entity_poly.type
_entity_poly.pdbx_seq_one_letter_code
_entity_poly.pdbx_strand_id
1 'polypeptide(L)'
;MQWKSFVFILATAGPALAKSHGQHKHRHGVRHQHEERSVQGAVEEIGGFFDLEPITVTETVWECCTTSTFSFTPTTQPATFIELPTETPEPEPTTTSTPVVEEPEPTSTPTPEPTPEPVPEPETSTSTSTAAPTSTVKPPSSSTAPDHSAWTNFPSNGEFTYEGFGGRTEQKITDNKFIYQGNVGVPWGSNIIEVSAEEAANYKYVVQFHGSKTEKWTVVVWNKIGPDFKMTGWYGNAAVSFSLEPEEIRYVAFDENSQGSWGAAPGDSLPVDEYGGYSCTWGEFDLGSEVNGGWSGWDVSAIQAEAAGAHIQGMSMCSHEGDNCSIITTGAAKVIDAYMEKDKWVDGIGGKVVPGPVRIVTYLDYNE
;
A
#
# COMPACT_ATOMS: atom_id res chain seq x y z
N MET A 1 13.48 2.35 -17.07
CA MET A 1 12.47 1.55 -16.33
C MET A 1 12.02 2.39 -15.16
N GLN A 2 10.71 2.62 -15.06
CA GLN A 2 10.07 3.49 -14.07
C GLN A 2 9.64 2.65 -12.87
N TRP A 3 9.91 3.11 -11.66
CA TRP A 3 9.59 2.40 -10.41
C TRP A 3 8.60 3.23 -9.61
N LYS A 4 7.31 2.96 -9.83
CA LYS A 4 6.21 3.77 -9.29
C LYS A 4 6.02 3.45 -7.82
N SER A 5 6.41 4.36 -6.92
CA SER A 5 5.96 4.28 -5.53
C SER A 5 4.45 4.26 -5.48
N PHE A 6 3.94 3.56 -4.48
CA PHE A 6 2.53 3.41 -4.24
C PHE A 6 2.01 4.68 -3.63
N VAL A 7 1.85 5.73 -4.44
CA VAL A 7 1.18 6.93 -3.96
C VAL A 7 -0.28 6.57 -3.65
N PHE A 8 -0.55 6.40 -2.37
CA PHE A 8 -1.89 6.27 -1.83
C PHE A 8 -2.52 7.65 -1.80
N ILE A 9 -3.34 7.94 -2.79
CA ILE A 9 -4.13 9.17 -2.82
C ILE A 9 -5.33 8.97 -1.91
N LEU A 10 -5.48 9.86 -0.93
CA LEU A 10 -6.78 10.14 -0.33
C LEU A 10 -7.75 10.48 -1.46
N ALA A 11 -8.60 9.53 -1.85
CA ALA A 11 -9.88 9.90 -2.42
C ALA A 11 -10.61 10.61 -1.29
N THR A 12 -10.56 11.95 -1.28
CA THR A 12 -11.39 12.75 -0.38
C THR A 12 -12.83 12.37 -0.66
N ALA A 13 -13.38 11.46 0.13
CA ALA A 13 -14.78 11.13 0.10
C ALA A 13 -15.48 12.42 0.55
N GLY A 14 -16.07 13.13 -0.41
CA GLY A 14 -16.87 14.31 -0.12
C GLY A 14 -17.90 13.97 0.97
N PRO A 15 -18.22 14.90 1.87
CA PRO A 15 -19.09 14.66 3.02
C PRO A 15 -20.54 14.47 2.57
N ALA A 16 -20.88 13.30 2.02
CA ALA A 16 -22.23 12.93 1.63
C ALA A 16 -22.65 11.55 2.14
N LEU A 17 -21.74 10.76 2.72
CA LEU A 17 -22.02 9.39 3.17
C LEU A 17 -21.42 9.09 4.56
N ALA A 18 -21.72 9.93 5.55
CA ALA A 18 -21.45 9.60 6.95
C ALA A 18 -22.41 10.36 7.88
N LYS A 19 -23.72 10.10 7.78
CA LYS A 19 -24.70 10.48 8.82
C LYS A 19 -25.91 9.57 8.77
N SER A 20 -25.82 8.45 9.47
CA SER A 20 -26.97 7.59 9.75
C SER A 20 -26.69 6.73 10.99
N HIS A 21 -26.52 7.36 12.16
CA HIS A 21 -26.93 6.73 13.42
C HIS A 21 -27.51 7.80 14.34
N GLY A 22 -28.71 7.50 14.84
CA GLY A 22 -29.69 8.47 15.28
C GLY A 22 -29.43 9.08 16.65
N GLN A 23 -29.89 10.34 16.79
CA GLN A 23 -30.30 10.89 18.07
C GLN A 23 -31.65 11.60 17.89
N HIS A 24 -32.69 11.04 18.49
CA HIS A 24 -33.99 11.68 18.62
C HIS A 24 -34.01 12.60 19.85
N LYS A 25 -34.05 13.90 19.55
CA LYS A 25 -34.96 14.95 20.05
C LYS A 25 -35.21 15.07 21.57
N HIS A 26 -34.83 16.23 22.09
CA HIS A 26 -35.69 17.05 22.97
C HIS A 26 -36.04 18.39 22.30
N ARG A 27 -37.23 18.88 22.66
CA ARG A 27 -38.06 19.88 21.97
C ARG A 27 -38.00 21.26 22.66
N HIS A 28 -38.61 22.25 21.97
CA HIS A 28 -39.03 23.61 22.36
C HIS A 28 -38.05 24.72 21.94
N GLY A 29 -38.43 25.83 21.32
CA GLY A 29 -39.73 26.39 20.91
C GLY A 29 -39.50 27.61 19.98
N VAL A 30 -40.40 27.90 19.04
CA VAL A 30 -41.35 29.06 19.05
C VAL A 30 -40.92 30.24 18.14
N ARG A 31 -41.77 30.52 17.11
CA ARG A 31 -42.12 31.81 16.44
C ARG A 31 -41.00 32.57 15.69
N HIS A 32 -41.22 33.27 14.56
CA HIS A 32 -42.38 33.94 13.96
C HIS A 32 -42.14 34.26 12.46
N GLN A 33 -43.24 34.32 11.68
CA GLN A 33 -43.55 35.20 10.51
C GLN A 33 -42.72 35.08 9.21
N HIS A 34 -43.33 34.61 8.11
CA HIS A 34 -44.11 35.34 7.08
C HIS A 34 -43.30 36.40 6.33
N GLU A 35 -42.91 36.11 5.08
CA GLU A 35 -43.30 36.92 3.93
C GLU A 35 -43.22 36.10 2.63
N GLU A 36 -44.33 36.09 1.89
CA GLU A 36 -44.46 35.50 0.56
C GLU A 36 -43.90 36.46 -0.49
N ARG A 37 -43.12 35.95 -1.45
CA ARG A 37 -43.10 36.53 -2.79
C ARG A 37 -42.77 35.46 -3.83
N SER A 38 -43.79 35.12 -4.64
CA SER A 38 -43.66 34.28 -5.83
C SER A 38 -42.98 35.05 -6.96
N VAL A 39 -42.00 34.45 -7.62
CA VAL A 39 -41.72 34.65 -9.05
C VAL A 39 -41.32 33.30 -9.66
N GLN A 40 -41.99 32.94 -10.74
CA GLN A 40 -41.77 31.75 -11.55
C GLN A 40 -40.43 31.77 -12.30
N GLY A 41 -39.82 30.59 -12.39
CA GLY A 41 -39.32 30.03 -13.65
C GLY A 41 -37.93 30.45 -14.12
N ALA A 42 -36.95 29.57 -13.91
CA ALA A 42 -35.96 29.19 -14.92
C ALA A 42 -35.29 27.88 -14.47
N VAL A 43 -35.41 26.85 -15.31
CA VAL A 43 -34.64 25.61 -15.20
C VAL A 43 -33.29 25.94 -15.82
N GLU A 44 -32.23 25.97 -15.01
CA GLU A 44 -30.86 26.12 -15.50
C GLU A 44 -30.14 24.79 -15.28
N GLU A 45 -29.84 24.11 -16.38
CA GLU A 45 -29.01 22.92 -16.43
C GLU A 45 -27.63 23.22 -15.87
N ILE A 46 -27.23 22.51 -14.82
CA ILE A 46 -25.85 22.51 -14.35
C ILE A 46 -25.07 21.55 -15.25
N GLY A 47 -24.62 22.07 -16.40
CA GLY A 47 -23.61 21.42 -17.22
C GLY A 47 -22.28 21.42 -16.50
N GLY A 48 -21.90 20.28 -15.92
CA GLY A 48 -20.57 20.04 -15.39
C GLY A 48 -19.54 20.08 -16.52
N PHE A 49 -18.81 21.19 -16.62
CA PHE A 49 -17.68 21.35 -17.52
C PHE A 49 -16.48 20.63 -16.88
N PHE A 50 -16.18 19.43 -17.37
CA PHE A 50 -14.89 18.78 -17.09
C PHE A 50 -13.85 19.44 -17.98
N ASP A 51 -13.05 20.33 -17.40
CA ASP A 51 -11.84 20.85 -18.05
C ASP A 51 -10.77 19.75 -17.99
N LEU A 52 -10.78 18.89 -19.02
CA LEU A 52 -9.69 17.94 -19.25
C LEU A 52 -8.61 18.68 -20.04
N GLU A 53 -7.66 19.30 -19.33
CA GLU A 53 -6.44 19.77 -19.99
C GLU A 53 -5.65 18.54 -20.50
N PRO A 54 -5.31 18.47 -21.81
CA PRO A 54 -4.54 17.37 -22.35
C PRO A 54 -3.08 17.44 -21.84
N ILE A 55 -2.72 16.51 -20.95
CA ILE A 55 -1.34 16.29 -20.54
C ILE A 55 -0.55 15.81 -21.77
N THR A 56 0.40 16.63 -22.22
CA THR A 56 1.28 16.29 -23.33
C THR A 56 2.47 15.50 -22.79
N VAL A 57 2.48 14.18 -23.00
CA VAL A 57 3.63 13.33 -22.66
C VAL A 57 4.69 13.49 -23.75
N THR A 58 5.84 14.08 -23.39
CA THR A 58 6.98 14.18 -24.31
C THR A 58 7.89 12.97 -24.10
N GLU A 59 7.82 11.99 -25.00
CA GLU A 59 8.79 10.89 -25.02
C GLU A 59 10.13 11.40 -25.55
N THR A 60 11.15 11.42 -24.70
CA THR A 60 12.52 11.68 -25.14
C THR A 60 13.15 10.33 -25.48
N VAL A 61 13.24 10.02 -26.78
CA VAL A 61 13.98 8.85 -27.27
C VAL A 61 15.47 9.15 -27.19
N TRP A 62 16.19 8.45 -26.32
CA TRP A 62 17.65 8.47 -26.30
C TRP A 62 18.20 7.41 -27.27
N GLU A 63 18.75 7.87 -28.39
CA GLU A 63 19.60 7.05 -29.25
C GLU A 63 20.89 6.69 -28.51
N CYS A 64 20.95 5.46 -27.95
CA CYS A 64 22.22 4.90 -27.49
C CYS A 64 22.90 4.18 -28.65
N CYS A 65 23.87 4.85 -29.28
CA CYS A 65 24.97 4.21 -30.00
C CYS A 65 26.28 4.50 -29.28
N THR A 66 26.88 3.47 -28.68
CA THR A 66 28.34 3.34 -28.67
C THR A 66 28.71 1.87 -28.83
N THR A 67 29.35 1.65 -29.96
CA THR A 67 29.87 0.42 -30.56
C THR A 67 30.93 -0.22 -29.66
N SER A 68 30.76 -1.50 -29.33
CA SER A 68 31.85 -2.35 -28.85
C SER A 68 32.34 -3.21 -30.01
N THR A 69 33.54 -2.88 -30.49
CA THR A 69 34.23 -3.54 -31.59
C THR A 69 34.75 -4.91 -31.13
N PHE A 70 34.06 -5.99 -31.48
CA PHE A 70 34.62 -7.35 -31.42
C PHE A 70 35.12 -7.77 -32.80
N SER A 71 36.43 -7.97 -32.92
CA SER A 71 37.05 -8.54 -34.11
C SER A 71 36.91 -10.06 -34.11
N PHE A 72 36.04 -10.58 -34.97
CA PHE A 72 36.05 -12.00 -35.37
C PHE A 72 36.46 -12.12 -36.84
N THR A 73 37.46 -12.96 -37.08
CA THR A 73 37.94 -13.36 -38.41
C THR A 73 36.89 -14.22 -39.13
N PRO A 74 36.52 -13.94 -40.39
CA PRO A 74 35.57 -14.78 -41.11
C PRO A 74 36.27 -16.01 -41.72
N THR A 75 35.83 -17.19 -41.30
CA THR A 75 36.07 -18.44 -42.04
C THR A 75 35.02 -18.57 -43.12
N THR A 76 35.49 -18.60 -44.37
CA THR A 76 34.70 -18.74 -45.60
C THR A 76 34.10 -20.15 -45.72
N GLN A 77 32.77 -20.26 -45.69
CA GLN A 77 32.04 -21.35 -46.34
C GLN A 77 30.81 -20.79 -47.08
N PRO A 78 30.52 -21.26 -48.31
CA PRO A 78 29.37 -20.80 -49.07
C PRO A 78 28.10 -21.49 -48.54
N ALA A 79 27.14 -20.68 -48.08
CA ALA A 79 25.79 -21.14 -47.75
C ALA A 79 24.90 -21.08 -49.00
N THR A 80 24.32 -22.22 -49.34
CA THR A 80 23.34 -22.42 -50.41
C THR A 80 22.02 -21.77 -50.01
N PHE A 81 21.55 -20.83 -50.83
CA PHE A 81 20.27 -20.14 -50.65
C PHE A 81 19.13 -21.02 -51.18
N ILE A 82 18.21 -21.43 -50.29
CA ILE A 82 16.94 -22.06 -50.67
C ILE A 82 15.88 -20.96 -50.60
N GLU A 83 15.34 -20.57 -51.76
CA GLU A 83 14.18 -19.69 -51.87
C GLU A 83 12.94 -20.40 -51.31
N LEU A 84 12.33 -19.85 -50.26
CA LEU A 84 10.95 -20.14 -49.88
C LEU A 84 10.03 -19.08 -50.50
N PRO A 85 8.91 -19.47 -51.12
CA PRO A 85 7.94 -18.50 -51.65
C PRO A 85 7.21 -17.79 -50.50
N THR A 86 7.23 -16.46 -50.57
CA THR A 86 6.40 -15.57 -49.75
C THR A 86 4.99 -15.53 -50.37
N GLU A 87 4.02 -16.16 -49.71
CA GLU A 87 2.61 -15.97 -50.05
C GLU A 87 2.06 -14.73 -49.35
N THR A 88 1.70 -13.75 -50.18
CA THR A 88 0.96 -12.53 -49.82
C THR A 88 -0.51 -12.90 -49.60
N PRO A 89 -1.11 -12.71 -48.41
CA PRO A 89 -2.53 -12.93 -48.23
C PRO A 89 -3.34 -11.81 -48.91
N GLU A 90 -4.22 -12.22 -49.81
CA GLU A 90 -5.27 -11.43 -50.47
C GLU A 90 -6.41 -11.14 -49.45
N PRO A 91 -6.95 -9.91 -49.37
CA PRO A 91 -8.00 -9.60 -48.41
C PRO A 91 -9.37 -10.14 -48.85
N GLU A 92 -9.97 -11.00 -48.01
CA GLU A 92 -11.35 -11.46 -48.17
C GLU A 92 -12.37 -10.31 -47.98
N PRO A 93 -13.50 -10.33 -48.72
CA PRO A 93 -14.52 -9.30 -48.61
C PRO A 93 -15.36 -9.43 -47.34
N THR A 94 -15.40 -8.36 -46.56
CA THR A 94 -16.23 -8.14 -45.38
C THR A 94 -17.73 -8.20 -45.73
N THR A 95 -18.44 -9.22 -45.24
CA THR A 95 -19.90 -9.23 -45.23
C THR A 95 -20.43 -8.49 -44.01
N THR A 96 -20.94 -7.28 -44.23
CA THR A 96 -21.69 -6.49 -43.25
C THR A 96 -23.04 -7.14 -42.98
N SER A 97 -23.20 -7.78 -41.83
CA SER A 97 -24.50 -8.18 -41.27
C SER A 97 -24.95 -7.14 -40.26
N THR A 98 -26.00 -6.39 -40.62
CA THR A 98 -26.72 -5.45 -39.78
C THR A 98 -27.36 -6.17 -38.58
N PRO A 99 -27.13 -5.75 -37.32
CA PRO A 99 -27.91 -6.25 -36.20
C PRO A 99 -29.32 -5.62 -36.22
N VAL A 100 -30.33 -6.48 -36.22
CA VAL A 100 -31.73 -6.10 -35.98
C VAL A 100 -31.86 -5.74 -34.50
N VAL A 101 -32.23 -4.49 -34.23
CA VAL A 101 -32.57 -4.00 -32.90
C VAL A 101 -33.97 -4.52 -32.57
N GLU A 102 -34.06 -5.51 -31.68
CA GLU A 102 -35.32 -5.84 -31.02
C GLU A 102 -35.60 -4.84 -29.89
N GLU A 103 -36.78 -4.25 -29.97
CA GLU A 103 -37.38 -3.32 -29.01
C GLU A 103 -37.81 -4.09 -27.75
N PRO A 104 -37.36 -3.69 -26.53
CA PRO A 104 -37.77 -4.38 -25.32
C PRO A 104 -39.21 -3.98 -24.91
N GLU A 105 -40.06 -4.98 -24.67
CA GLU A 105 -41.40 -4.82 -24.12
C GLU A 105 -41.37 -4.15 -22.72
N PRO A 106 -42.35 -3.29 -22.38
CA PRO A 106 -42.40 -2.64 -21.08
C PRO A 106 -42.75 -3.64 -19.97
N THR A 107 -41.79 -3.85 -19.07
CA THR A 107 -41.97 -4.66 -17.86
C THR A 107 -42.81 -3.89 -16.84
N SER A 108 -43.91 -4.50 -16.41
CA SER A 108 -44.86 -3.98 -15.44
C SER A 108 -44.28 -3.89 -14.01
N THR A 109 -44.38 -2.70 -13.41
CA THR A 109 -44.02 -2.37 -12.03
C THR A 109 -44.84 -3.18 -11.01
N PRO A 110 -44.23 -3.87 -10.03
CA PRO A 110 -44.95 -4.46 -8.92
C PRO A 110 -45.33 -3.41 -7.87
N THR A 111 -46.59 -3.48 -7.43
CA THR A 111 -47.21 -2.75 -6.32
C THR A 111 -46.46 -2.94 -5.00
N PRO A 112 -46.24 -1.90 -4.17
CA PRO A 112 -45.60 -2.06 -2.86
C PRO A 112 -46.54 -2.73 -1.85
N GLU A 113 -45.99 -3.74 -1.18
CA GLU A 113 -46.59 -4.48 -0.06
C GLU A 113 -46.56 -3.64 1.23
N PRO A 114 -47.59 -3.67 2.10
CA PRO A 114 -47.66 -2.83 3.29
C PRO A 114 -46.69 -3.25 4.40
N THR A 115 -46.05 -2.25 4.99
CA THR A 115 -45.19 -2.29 6.17
C THR A 115 -45.86 -2.93 7.39
N PRO A 116 -45.26 -3.96 8.03
CA PRO A 116 -45.73 -4.45 9.33
C PRO A 116 -45.30 -3.54 10.50
N GLU A 117 -46.20 -3.38 11.48
CA GLU A 117 -46.00 -2.62 12.73
C GLU A 117 -44.89 -3.19 13.64
N PRO A 118 -44.23 -2.35 14.46
CA PRO A 118 -43.15 -2.77 15.35
C PRO A 118 -43.65 -3.49 16.61
N VAL A 119 -42.99 -4.60 16.93
CA VAL A 119 -43.13 -5.38 18.17
C VAL A 119 -42.22 -4.78 19.26
N PRO A 120 -42.69 -4.63 20.51
CA PRO A 120 -41.88 -4.05 21.59
C PRO A 120 -40.86 -5.03 22.20
N GLU A 121 -39.71 -4.47 22.57
CA GLU A 121 -38.54 -5.09 23.21
C GLU A 121 -38.69 -5.12 24.75
N PRO A 122 -38.20 -6.17 25.44
CA PRO A 122 -37.79 -6.01 26.83
C PRO A 122 -36.40 -6.58 27.19
N GLU A 123 -35.64 -5.69 27.82
CA GLU A 123 -34.90 -5.80 29.09
C GLU A 123 -33.54 -6.55 29.20
N THR A 124 -32.53 -5.69 29.34
CA THR A 124 -31.26 -5.75 30.06
C THR A 124 -31.18 -6.72 31.24
N SER A 125 -30.11 -7.52 31.31
CA SER A 125 -29.67 -8.22 32.52
C SER A 125 -28.17 -7.98 32.77
N THR A 126 -27.88 -7.27 33.85
CA THR A 126 -26.54 -6.99 34.37
C THR A 126 -26.00 -8.20 35.14
N SER A 127 -24.78 -8.66 34.84
CA SER A 127 -24.09 -9.69 35.64
C SER A 127 -22.73 -9.21 36.16
N THR A 128 -22.50 -9.50 37.43
CA THR A 128 -21.43 -9.02 38.31
C THR A 128 -20.21 -9.96 38.29
N SER A 129 -19.00 -9.43 38.15
CA SER A 129 -17.74 -10.19 38.20
C SER A 129 -17.18 -10.35 39.63
N THR A 130 -16.77 -11.56 40.00
CA THR A 130 -16.01 -11.87 41.23
C THR A 130 -14.55 -12.17 40.86
N ALA A 131 -13.60 -11.45 41.43
CA ALA A 131 -12.16 -11.61 41.20
C ALA A 131 -11.52 -12.59 42.20
N ALA A 132 -10.54 -13.38 41.72
CA ALA A 132 -9.71 -14.29 42.51
C ALA A 132 -8.22 -13.84 42.47
N PRO A 133 -7.40 -14.13 43.51
CA PRO A 133 -6.09 -13.52 43.72
C PRO A 133 -4.93 -14.19 42.96
N THR A 134 -3.97 -13.35 42.57
CA THR A 134 -2.76 -13.62 41.78
C THR A 134 -1.59 -14.06 42.67
N SER A 135 -0.93 -15.17 42.32
CA SER A 135 0.34 -15.61 42.92
C SER A 135 1.49 -15.28 41.98
N THR A 136 2.36 -14.33 42.36
CA THR A 136 3.49 -13.86 41.54
C THR A 136 4.77 -14.63 41.88
N VAL A 137 5.20 -15.53 40.99
CA VAL A 137 6.53 -16.15 41.03
C VAL A 137 7.41 -15.42 40.00
N LYS A 138 8.52 -14.85 40.45
CA LYS A 138 9.49 -14.13 39.62
C LYS A 138 10.41 -15.11 38.88
N PRO A 139 10.47 -15.13 37.54
CA PRO A 139 11.43 -15.95 36.80
C PRO A 139 12.86 -15.35 36.86
N PRO A 140 13.90 -16.20 36.76
CA PRO A 140 15.29 -15.77 36.82
C PRO A 140 15.75 -15.06 35.54
N SER A 141 16.42 -13.92 35.69
CA SER A 141 17.02 -13.14 34.61
C SER A 141 18.39 -13.72 34.23
N SER A 142 18.47 -14.36 33.07
CA SER A 142 19.71 -14.54 32.32
C SER A 142 19.41 -14.36 30.83
N SER A 143 19.23 -13.11 30.40
CA SER A 143 19.09 -12.75 28.99
C SER A 143 20.45 -12.29 28.46
N THR A 144 21.16 -13.18 27.77
CA THR A 144 22.22 -12.75 26.84
C THR A 144 21.56 -11.88 25.77
N ALA A 145 22.14 -10.72 25.45
CA ALA A 145 21.62 -9.88 24.37
C ALA A 145 21.63 -10.66 23.05
N PRO A 146 20.60 -10.52 22.19
CA PRO A 146 20.54 -11.21 20.91
C PRO A 146 21.72 -10.81 20.01
N ASP A 147 22.26 -11.79 19.27
CA ASP A 147 23.36 -11.54 18.33
C ASP A 147 22.79 -11.04 16.99
N HIS A 148 23.03 -9.76 16.72
CA HIS A 148 22.58 -9.10 15.49
C HIS A 148 23.64 -9.10 14.38
N SER A 149 24.72 -9.87 14.48
CA SER A 149 25.81 -9.80 13.49
C SER A 149 25.54 -10.59 12.20
N ALA A 150 24.67 -11.61 12.26
CA ALA A 150 24.51 -12.57 11.18
C ALA A 150 23.35 -12.28 10.21
N TRP A 151 22.42 -11.39 10.54
CA TRP A 151 21.16 -11.22 9.80
C TRP A 151 21.33 -10.76 8.34
N THR A 152 22.43 -10.08 8.02
CA THR A 152 22.75 -9.62 6.66
C THR A 152 23.30 -10.73 5.77
N ASN A 153 23.65 -11.90 6.34
CA ASN A 153 24.10 -13.04 5.56
C ASN A 153 22.95 -13.63 4.72
N PHE A 154 23.36 -14.38 3.69
CA PHE A 154 22.46 -15.19 2.88
C PHE A 154 22.82 -16.68 3.03
N PRO A 155 21.83 -17.59 2.94
CA PRO A 155 22.07 -19.03 2.94
C PRO A 155 23.03 -19.42 1.81
N SER A 156 24.05 -20.19 2.13
CA SER A 156 25.11 -20.57 1.16
C SER A 156 24.62 -21.41 -0.03
N ASN A 157 23.49 -22.12 0.13
CA ASN A 157 22.82 -22.87 -0.93
C ASN A 157 21.88 -21.99 -1.79
N GLY A 158 21.68 -20.72 -1.42
CA GLY A 158 20.74 -19.81 -2.08
C GLY A 158 19.26 -20.13 -1.83
N GLU A 159 18.96 -21.07 -0.93
CA GLU A 159 17.59 -21.44 -0.58
C GLU A 159 17.16 -20.68 0.67
N PHE A 160 16.11 -19.87 0.53
CA PHE A 160 15.52 -19.13 1.63
C PHE A 160 14.33 -19.90 2.23
N THR A 161 14.10 -19.72 3.52
CA THR A 161 12.97 -20.34 4.22
C THR A 161 11.67 -19.57 3.95
N TYR A 162 10.56 -20.31 4.01
CA TYR A 162 9.20 -19.78 4.06
C TYR A 162 8.48 -20.16 5.36
N GLU A 163 9.23 -20.68 6.33
CA GLU A 163 8.69 -21.04 7.64
C GLU A 163 8.01 -19.83 8.29
N GLY A 164 6.90 -20.07 8.97
CA GLY A 164 6.10 -19.01 9.61
C GLY A 164 5.16 -18.24 8.66
N PHE A 165 5.47 -18.12 7.37
CA PHE A 165 4.52 -17.52 6.41
C PHE A 165 3.29 -18.42 6.19
N GLY A 166 2.18 -17.79 5.80
CA GLY A 166 1.01 -18.50 5.29
C GLY A 166 1.11 -18.82 3.80
N GLY A 167 -0.03 -19.14 3.18
CA GLY A 167 -0.09 -19.33 1.72
C GLY A 167 0.07 -18.01 0.97
N ARG A 168 0.43 -18.06 -0.32
CA ARG A 168 0.46 -16.88 -1.19
C ARG A 168 -0.87 -16.67 -1.90
N THR A 169 -1.30 -15.43 -2.04
CA THR A 169 -2.41 -15.10 -2.94
C THR A 169 -1.96 -15.11 -4.39
N GLU A 170 -2.87 -15.42 -5.32
CA GLU A 170 -2.63 -15.22 -6.73
C GLU A 170 -2.51 -13.72 -7.05
N GLN A 171 -1.57 -13.39 -7.94
CA GLN A 171 -1.43 -12.03 -8.43
C GLN A 171 -2.63 -11.60 -9.26
N LYS A 172 -3.01 -10.32 -9.15
CA LYS A 172 -3.94 -9.68 -10.09
C LYS A 172 -3.22 -8.58 -10.82
N ILE A 173 -2.79 -8.93 -12.03
CA ILE A 173 -2.28 -7.98 -13.01
C ILE A 173 -3.50 -7.31 -13.64
N THR A 174 -3.55 -5.99 -13.56
CA THR A 174 -4.50 -5.20 -14.33
C THR A 174 -3.71 -4.28 -15.25
N ASP A 175 -4.35 -3.75 -16.30
CA ASP A 175 -3.75 -2.76 -17.19
C ASP A 175 -3.32 -1.48 -16.43
N ASN A 176 -3.87 -1.27 -15.24
CA ASN A 176 -3.47 -0.23 -14.32
C ASN A 176 -2.53 -0.78 -13.23
N LYS A 177 -1.24 -0.49 -13.35
CA LYS A 177 -0.23 -0.88 -12.34
C LYS A 177 -0.53 -0.31 -10.94
N PHE A 178 -1.30 0.77 -10.80
CA PHE A 178 -1.70 1.31 -9.49
C PHE A 178 -2.58 0.35 -8.71
N ILE A 179 -3.39 -0.47 -9.37
CA ILE A 179 -4.24 -1.48 -8.72
C ILE A 179 -3.63 -2.89 -8.79
N TYR A 180 -2.34 -2.99 -9.15
CA TYR A 180 -1.61 -4.24 -9.03
C TYR A 180 -1.70 -4.76 -7.60
N GLN A 181 -2.05 -6.04 -7.50
CA GLN A 181 -2.14 -6.80 -6.27
C GLN A 181 -1.17 -7.98 -6.39
N GLY A 182 -0.06 -7.92 -5.65
CA GLY A 182 0.81 -9.07 -5.45
C GLY A 182 0.32 -9.98 -4.32
N ASN A 183 1.27 -10.57 -3.63
CA ASN A 183 1.07 -11.44 -2.49
C ASN A 183 0.62 -10.65 -1.25
N VAL A 184 -0.56 -10.97 -0.72
CA VAL A 184 -1.07 -10.45 0.56
C VAL A 184 -1.27 -11.52 1.62
N GLY A 185 -0.84 -12.76 1.35
CA GLY A 185 -0.96 -13.88 2.26
C GLY A 185 -2.35 -14.56 2.30
N VAL A 186 -2.36 -15.83 2.68
CA VAL A 186 -3.54 -16.66 2.96
C VAL A 186 -3.30 -17.39 4.30
N PRO A 187 -3.88 -16.92 5.42
CA PRO A 187 -4.77 -15.76 5.56
C PRO A 187 -4.10 -14.41 5.29
N TRP A 188 -4.89 -13.35 5.07
CA TRP A 188 -4.35 -11.99 4.82
C TRP A 188 -3.32 -11.59 5.88
N GLY A 189 -2.23 -10.95 5.44
CA GLY A 189 -1.13 -10.49 6.29
C GLY A 189 -0.09 -11.57 6.60
N SER A 190 -0.38 -12.85 6.35
CA SER A 190 0.55 -13.95 6.64
C SER A 190 1.78 -14.02 5.73
N ASN A 191 1.90 -13.13 4.76
CA ASN A 191 3.12 -12.91 3.96
C ASN A 191 4.13 -11.97 4.65
N ILE A 192 3.81 -11.45 5.83
CA ILE A 192 4.66 -10.55 6.62
C ILE A 192 4.70 -11.09 8.04
N ILE A 193 5.89 -11.35 8.58
CA ILE A 193 6.05 -11.91 9.93
C ILE A 193 7.21 -11.23 10.68
N GLU A 194 7.06 -11.08 11.99
CA GLU A 194 8.19 -10.76 12.87
C GLU A 194 9.08 -12.01 13.03
N VAL A 195 10.39 -11.84 12.95
CA VAL A 195 11.38 -12.92 13.08
C VAL A 195 12.46 -12.55 14.08
N SER A 196 13.11 -13.57 14.65
CA SER A 196 14.28 -13.37 15.50
C SER A 196 15.49 -12.89 14.69
N ALA A 197 16.47 -12.29 15.38
CA ALA A 197 17.73 -11.87 14.75
C ALA A 197 18.50 -13.06 14.16
N GLU A 198 18.42 -14.21 14.84
CA GLU A 198 19.09 -15.46 14.50
C GLU A 198 18.49 -16.10 13.23
N GLU A 199 17.19 -15.91 13.01
CA GLU A 199 16.47 -16.48 11.86
C GLU A 199 16.42 -15.54 10.66
N ALA A 200 16.56 -14.23 10.87
CA ALA A 200 16.44 -13.20 9.84
C ALA A 200 17.27 -13.50 8.58
N ALA A 201 18.50 -14.02 8.73
CA ALA A 201 19.36 -14.36 7.60
C ALA A 201 18.76 -15.42 6.64
N ASN A 202 17.85 -16.27 7.15
CA ASN A 202 17.25 -17.35 6.38
C ASN A 202 16.12 -16.87 5.44
N TYR A 203 15.63 -15.64 5.62
CA TYR A 203 14.57 -15.08 4.81
C TYR A 203 15.12 -14.24 3.66
N LYS A 204 14.40 -14.23 2.53
CA LYS A 204 14.86 -13.56 1.30
C LYS A 204 14.79 -12.03 1.42
N TYR A 205 13.73 -11.50 2.02
CA TYR A 205 13.51 -10.07 2.17
C TYR A 205 13.30 -9.73 3.65
N VAL A 206 14.16 -8.89 4.21
CA VAL A 206 14.12 -8.53 5.63
C VAL A 206 14.35 -7.05 5.83
N VAL A 207 13.55 -6.45 6.70
CA VAL A 207 13.74 -5.10 7.23
C VAL A 207 14.12 -5.21 8.71
N GLN A 208 15.23 -4.57 9.07
CA GLN A 208 15.64 -4.36 10.46
C GLN A 208 15.13 -3.00 10.92
N PHE A 209 14.40 -2.95 12.02
CA PHE A 209 13.89 -1.72 12.63
C PHE A 209 14.68 -1.38 13.87
N HIS A 210 15.18 -0.14 13.94
CA HIS A 210 15.80 0.45 15.12
C HIS A 210 14.81 1.40 15.77
N GLY A 211 14.53 1.18 17.05
CA GLY A 211 13.73 2.07 17.89
C GLY A 211 14.37 3.44 18.06
N SER A 212 13.58 4.39 18.58
CA SER A 212 14.10 5.72 18.90
C SER A 212 15.16 5.67 20.01
N LYS A 213 15.88 6.77 20.21
CA LYS A 213 16.86 6.87 21.31
C LYS A 213 16.23 7.16 22.67
N THR A 214 14.99 7.65 22.71
CA THR A 214 14.45 8.34 23.89
C THR A 214 13.16 7.76 24.43
N GLU A 215 12.30 7.22 23.57
CA GLU A 215 10.98 6.75 23.98
C GLU A 215 10.52 5.52 23.20
N LYS A 216 9.47 4.88 23.72
CA LYS A 216 8.86 3.72 23.09
C LYS A 216 8.07 4.13 21.86
N TRP A 217 8.23 3.37 20.78
CA TRP A 217 7.51 3.54 19.52
C TRP A 217 6.64 2.33 19.21
N THR A 218 5.53 2.55 18.55
CA THR A 218 4.70 1.50 17.96
C THR A 218 4.92 1.48 16.45
N VAL A 219 5.13 0.29 15.91
CA VAL A 219 5.26 0.04 14.47
C VAL A 219 4.10 -0.86 14.04
N VAL A 220 3.43 -0.47 12.95
CA VAL A 220 2.41 -1.30 12.30
C VAL A 220 2.81 -1.49 10.86
N VAL A 221 2.88 -2.74 10.41
CA VAL A 221 3.21 -3.12 9.03
C VAL A 221 1.96 -3.71 8.38
N TRP A 222 1.64 -3.29 7.16
CA TRP A 222 0.45 -3.73 6.43
C TRP A 222 0.74 -3.99 4.96
N ASN A 223 -0.09 -4.83 4.33
CA ASN A 223 -0.15 -4.94 2.89
C ASN A 223 -0.90 -3.74 2.29
N LYS A 224 -0.45 -3.27 1.13
CA LYS A 224 -1.12 -2.22 0.32
C LYS A 224 -2.61 -2.52 0.11
N ILE A 225 -2.89 -3.77 -0.25
CA ILE A 225 -4.23 -4.28 -0.45
C ILE A 225 -4.73 -4.87 0.87
N GLY A 226 -5.87 -4.36 1.36
CA GLY A 226 -6.47 -4.78 2.62
C GLY A 226 -7.18 -6.14 2.52
N PRO A 227 -7.72 -6.65 3.64
CA PRO A 227 -8.41 -7.95 3.69
C PRO A 227 -9.64 -8.04 2.78
N ASP A 228 -10.22 -6.90 2.40
CA ASP A 228 -11.34 -6.79 1.47
C ASP A 228 -10.92 -6.78 0.00
N PHE A 229 -9.63 -7.01 -0.28
CA PHE A 229 -9.01 -6.99 -1.60
C PHE A 229 -9.12 -5.65 -2.34
N LYS A 230 -9.21 -4.55 -1.59
CA LYS A 230 -9.14 -3.18 -2.11
C LYS A 230 -7.89 -2.47 -1.62
N MET A 231 -7.59 -1.31 -2.19
CA MET A 231 -6.53 -0.43 -1.67
C MET A 231 -7.00 0.23 -0.37
N THR A 232 -6.97 -0.54 0.71
CA THR A 232 -7.52 -0.19 2.03
C THR A 232 -6.58 -0.60 3.16
N GLY A 233 -5.36 -1.05 2.84
CA GLY A 233 -4.41 -1.60 3.81
C GLY A 233 -4.18 -0.72 5.04
N TRP A 234 -4.01 0.58 4.83
CA TRP A 234 -3.69 1.55 5.88
C TRP A 234 -4.89 2.00 6.73
N TYR A 235 -6.10 1.52 6.46
CA TYR A 235 -7.29 1.81 7.26
C TYR A 235 -7.42 0.83 8.43
N GLY A 236 -6.50 0.95 9.40
CA GLY A 236 -6.56 0.21 10.65
C GLY A 236 -6.19 -1.28 10.56
N ASN A 237 -5.69 -1.76 9.41
CA ASN A 237 -5.25 -3.14 9.28
C ASN A 237 -3.77 -3.29 9.66
N ALA A 238 -3.42 -4.42 10.26
CA ALA A 238 -2.07 -4.75 10.64
C ALA A 238 -1.78 -6.20 10.26
N ALA A 239 -0.78 -6.43 9.41
CA ALA A 239 -0.22 -7.76 9.19
C ALA A 239 0.67 -8.15 10.38
N VAL A 240 1.51 -7.23 10.82
CA VAL A 240 2.34 -7.31 12.02
C VAL A 240 2.27 -5.98 12.77
N SER A 241 2.26 -6.02 14.10
CA SER A 241 2.35 -4.84 14.96
C SER A 241 3.19 -5.16 16.18
N PHE A 242 4.10 -4.27 16.54
CA PHE A 242 4.96 -4.40 17.70
C PHE A 242 5.34 -3.04 18.28
N SER A 243 5.78 -3.05 19.53
CA SER A 243 6.44 -1.90 20.15
C SER A 243 7.96 -2.10 20.14
N LEU A 244 8.67 -0.99 20.02
CA LEU A 244 10.12 -0.88 20.18
C LEU A 244 10.39 0.01 21.39
N GLU A 245 11.00 -0.55 22.43
CA GLU A 245 11.62 0.23 23.49
C GLU A 245 12.79 1.06 22.93
N PRO A 246 13.28 2.08 23.66
CA PRO A 246 14.44 2.85 23.23
C PRO A 246 15.62 1.95 22.86
N GLU A 247 16.21 2.20 21.69
CA GLU A 247 17.34 1.48 21.10
C GLU A 247 17.07 -0.03 20.82
N GLU A 248 15.83 -0.50 20.95
CA GLU A 248 15.46 -1.88 20.61
C GLU A 248 15.57 -2.13 19.10
N ILE A 249 15.97 -3.35 18.73
CA ILE A 249 16.07 -3.79 17.35
C ILE A 249 15.10 -4.96 17.11
N ARG A 250 14.29 -4.88 16.07
CA ARG A 250 13.42 -5.98 15.60
C ARG A 250 13.54 -6.23 14.11
N TYR A 251 13.09 -7.39 13.67
CA TYR A 251 13.20 -7.83 12.28
C TYR A 251 11.84 -8.26 11.77
N VAL A 252 11.51 -7.82 10.56
CA VAL A 252 10.32 -8.28 9.83
C VAL A 252 10.78 -8.92 8.54
N ALA A 253 10.34 -10.15 8.32
CA ALA A 253 10.51 -10.87 7.08
C ALA A 253 9.28 -10.70 6.20
N PHE A 254 9.51 -10.61 4.90
CA PHE A 254 8.49 -10.46 3.88
C PHE A 254 8.62 -11.60 2.88
N ASP A 255 7.49 -12.20 2.51
CA ASP A 255 7.44 -13.17 1.45
C ASP A 255 7.51 -12.48 0.08
N GLU A 256 7.84 -13.23 -0.96
CA GLU A 256 8.01 -12.71 -2.31
C GLU A 256 6.74 -12.10 -2.88
N ASN A 257 6.94 -11.10 -3.75
CA ASN A 257 5.90 -10.34 -4.44
C ASN A 257 4.97 -9.59 -3.46
N SER A 258 5.50 -9.12 -2.33
CA SER A 258 4.73 -8.38 -1.32
C SER A 258 4.85 -6.87 -1.50
N GLN A 259 3.72 -6.17 -1.39
CA GLN A 259 3.65 -4.70 -1.44
C GLN A 259 2.90 -4.15 -0.26
N GLY A 260 3.39 -3.04 0.29
CA GLY A 260 2.72 -2.39 1.40
C GLY A 260 3.53 -1.27 2.00
N SER A 261 3.19 -0.97 3.24
CA SER A 261 3.87 0.08 3.99
C SER A 261 3.89 -0.29 5.47
N TRP A 262 4.66 0.46 6.22
CA TRP A 262 4.54 0.55 7.67
C TRP A 262 4.48 1.99 8.09
N GLY A 263 3.90 2.20 9.26
CA GLY A 263 3.90 3.46 9.98
C GLY A 263 4.56 3.24 11.33
N ALA A 264 5.19 4.28 11.86
CA ALA A 264 5.76 4.25 13.17
C ALA A 264 5.52 5.59 13.89
N ALA A 265 5.14 5.53 15.15
CA ALA A 265 4.88 6.72 15.96
C ALA A 265 5.20 6.46 17.44
N PRO A 266 5.52 7.51 18.22
CA PRO A 266 5.68 7.38 19.66
C PRO A 266 4.37 6.95 20.33
N GLY A 267 4.48 6.15 21.40
CA GLY A 267 3.33 5.66 22.17
C GLY A 267 2.84 4.27 21.77
N ASP A 268 1.55 4.01 21.96
CA ASP A 268 0.92 2.67 21.87
C ASP A 268 0.11 2.44 20.58
N SER A 269 0.00 3.45 19.72
CA SER A 269 -0.79 3.38 18.48
C SER A 269 -0.31 4.40 17.46
N LEU A 270 -0.53 4.10 16.17
CA LEU A 270 -0.32 5.09 15.12
C LEU A 270 -1.42 6.17 15.14
N PRO A 271 -1.10 7.43 14.81
CA PRO A 271 -2.12 8.44 14.56
C PRO A 271 -2.95 8.05 13.34
N VAL A 272 -4.23 8.44 13.35
CA VAL A 272 -5.15 8.26 12.22
C VAL A 272 -5.77 9.59 11.81
N ASP A 273 -6.16 9.71 10.54
CA ASP A 273 -6.92 10.83 10.01
C ASP A 273 -8.43 10.74 10.37
N GLU A 274 -9.24 11.67 9.86
CA GLU A 274 -10.68 11.69 10.09
C GLU A 274 -11.44 10.50 9.47
N TYR A 275 -10.80 9.75 8.58
CA TYR A 275 -11.34 8.58 7.89
C TYR A 275 -10.82 7.25 8.47
N GLY A 276 -9.92 7.31 9.47
CA GLY A 276 -9.33 6.14 10.12
C GLY A 276 -8.09 5.58 9.40
N GLY A 277 -7.52 6.29 8.43
CA GLY A 277 -6.27 5.93 7.76
C GLY A 277 -5.06 6.36 8.58
N TYR A 278 -3.99 5.56 8.60
CA TYR A 278 -2.77 5.92 9.34
C TYR A 278 -2.13 7.23 8.83
N SER A 279 -2.04 8.25 9.69
CA SER A 279 -1.64 9.62 9.34
C SER A 279 -0.24 9.98 9.83
N CYS A 280 0.69 9.04 9.76
CA CYS A 280 2.11 9.22 10.12
C CYS A 280 3.00 9.18 8.88
N THR A 281 4.31 9.38 9.08
CA THR A 281 5.33 9.09 8.06
C THR A 281 5.39 7.59 7.83
N TRP A 282 5.36 7.19 6.56
CA TRP A 282 5.35 5.80 6.14
C TRP A 282 6.72 5.38 5.62
N GLY A 283 7.08 4.13 5.85
CA GLY A 283 8.04 3.42 5.01
C GLY A 283 7.28 2.51 4.07
N GLU A 284 7.50 2.63 2.77
CA GLU A 284 6.83 1.87 1.72
C GLU A 284 7.78 0.81 1.14
N PHE A 285 7.21 -0.32 0.70
CA PHE A 285 7.98 -1.42 0.11
C PHE A 285 7.25 -2.09 -1.07
N ASP A 286 8.06 -2.51 -2.04
CA ASP A 286 7.71 -3.45 -3.12
C ASP A 286 8.82 -4.49 -3.20
N LEU A 287 8.59 -5.72 -2.73
CA LEU A 287 9.65 -6.72 -2.56
C LEU A 287 9.43 -7.91 -3.50
N GLY A 288 10.38 -8.13 -4.42
CA GLY A 288 10.31 -9.22 -5.40
C GLY A 288 9.13 -9.09 -6.37
N SER A 289 8.86 -7.87 -6.83
CA SER A 289 7.68 -7.49 -7.61
C SER A 289 7.59 -8.21 -8.96
N GLU A 290 6.63 -9.12 -9.13
CA GLU A 290 6.52 -9.89 -10.39
C GLU A 290 6.24 -8.98 -11.60
N VAL A 291 5.36 -7.98 -11.45
CA VAL A 291 5.04 -7.01 -12.51
C VAL A 291 6.25 -6.14 -12.92
N ASN A 292 7.24 -6.02 -12.04
CA ASN A 292 8.50 -5.32 -12.30
C ASN A 292 9.67 -6.29 -12.52
N GLY A 293 9.39 -7.55 -12.90
CA GLY A 293 10.43 -8.53 -13.25
C GLY A 293 11.26 -9.00 -12.06
N GLY A 294 10.69 -9.01 -10.86
CA GLY A 294 11.32 -9.43 -9.60
C GLY A 294 12.16 -8.35 -8.90
N TRP A 295 12.14 -7.12 -9.41
CA TRP A 295 12.83 -6.00 -8.75
C TRP A 295 12.23 -5.71 -7.38
N SER A 296 13.06 -5.10 -6.52
CA SER A 296 12.62 -4.62 -5.21
C SER A 296 12.89 -3.14 -5.04
N GLY A 297 12.06 -2.49 -4.25
CA GLY A 297 12.10 -1.06 -4.00
C GLY A 297 11.55 -0.69 -2.62
N TRP A 298 12.05 0.41 -2.06
CA TRP A 298 11.58 0.98 -0.82
C TRP A 298 11.74 2.51 -0.76
N ASP A 299 10.86 3.19 -0.06
CA ASP A 299 10.92 4.63 0.14
C ASP A 299 10.31 5.06 1.48
N VAL A 300 10.61 6.28 1.89
CA VAL A 300 10.03 6.97 3.04
C VAL A 300 9.08 8.04 2.46
N SER A 301 7.88 8.14 3.02
CA SER A 301 6.83 9.02 2.53
C SER A 301 6.18 9.78 3.67
N ALA A 302 6.19 11.11 3.59
CA ALA A 302 5.44 12.00 4.48
C ALA A 302 4.09 12.44 3.90
N ILE A 303 3.67 11.93 2.73
CA ILE A 303 2.45 12.34 2.04
C ILE A 303 1.23 12.29 2.96
N GLN A 304 1.07 11.18 3.69
CA GLN A 304 -0.10 10.96 4.56
C GLN A 304 -0.07 11.83 5.82
N ALA A 305 1.12 12.04 6.39
CA ALA A 305 1.30 12.97 7.50
C ALA A 305 0.97 14.41 7.07
N GLU A 306 1.50 14.88 5.94
CA GLU A 306 1.25 16.24 5.44
C GLU A 306 -0.22 16.45 5.05
N ALA A 307 -0.81 15.51 4.32
CA ALA A 307 -2.21 15.60 3.90
C ALA A 307 -3.18 15.65 5.10
N ALA A 308 -2.83 15.00 6.22
CA ALA A 308 -3.60 15.05 7.46
C ALA A 308 -3.25 16.25 8.36
N GLY A 309 -2.27 17.08 7.99
CA GLY A 309 -1.73 18.15 8.85
C GLY A 309 -1.06 17.61 10.12
N ALA A 310 -0.61 16.36 10.10
CA ALA A 310 0.02 15.69 11.22
C ALA A 310 1.52 16.00 11.32
N HIS A 311 2.09 15.71 12.48
CA HIS A 311 3.54 15.81 12.66
C HIS A 311 4.28 14.76 11.82
N ILE A 312 5.32 15.19 11.10
CA ILE A 312 6.18 14.31 10.31
C ILE A 312 7.24 13.69 11.22
N GLN A 313 7.14 12.37 11.41
CA GLN A 313 8.15 11.58 12.13
C GLN A 313 9.39 11.40 11.27
N GLY A 314 10.57 11.48 11.87
CA GLY A 314 11.81 11.14 11.17
C GLY A 314 11.91 9.64 10.90
N MET A 315 12.29 9.27 9.67
CA MET A 315 12.56 7.90 9.26
C MET A 315 13.67 7.86 8.21
N SER A 316 14.60 6.92 8.35
CA SER A 316 15.62 6.61 7.36
C SER A 316 15.53 5.14 6.97
N MET A 317 15.49 4.85 5.67
CA MET A 317 15.48 3.50 5.11
C MET A 317 16.60 3.36 4.08
N CYS A 318 17.58 2.51 4.35
CA CYS A 318 18.70 2.28 3.45
C CYS A 318 18.89 0.78 3.21
N SER A 319 19.62 0.41 2.16
CA SER A 319 20.19 -0.94 2.10
C SER A 319 21.08 -1.17 3.33
N HIS A 320 21.31 -2.43 3.72
CA HIS A 320 22.19 -2.72 4.86
C HIS A 320 23.62 -2.21 4.67
N GLU A 321 24.05 -1.96 3.43
CA GLU A 321 25.37 -1.44 3.08
C GLU A 321 25.45 0.09 3.28
N GLY A 322 24.32 0.76 3.57
CA GLY A 322 24.25 2.20 3.73
C GLY A 322 23.99 2.97 2.44
N ASP A 323 23.73 2.26 1.34
CA ASP A 323 23.41 2.84 0.03
C ASP A 323 21.89 2.83 -0.24
N ASN A 324 21.46 3.43 -1.36
CA ASN A 324 20.06 3.44 -1.80
C ASN A 324 19.10 3.92 -0.69
N CYS A 325 19.47 5.01 -0.03
CA CYS A 325 18.72 5.56 1.08
C CYS A 325 17.51 6.36 0.63
N SER A 326 16.43 6.27 1.40
CA SER A 326 15.31 7.21 1.42
C SER A 326 15.16 7.73 2.84
N ILE A 327 15.17 9.06 3.01
CA ILE A 327 15.30 9.70 4.32
C ILE A 327 14.37 10.91 4.42
N ILE A 328 13.64 10.99 5.53
CA ILE A 328 12.97 12.19 6.01
C ILE A 328 13.39 12.38 7.47
N THR A 329 13.96 13.52 7.83
CA THR A 329 14.22 13.82 9.26
C THR A 329 12.95 14.36 9.93
N THR A 330 12.90 14.37 11.26
CA THR A 330 11.73 14.89 12.00
C THR A 330 11.35 16.30 11.53
N GLY A 331 10.06 16.52 11.30
CA GLY A 331 9.52 17.77 10.75
C GLY A 331 9.93 18.05 9.30
N ALA A 332 10.42 17.05 8.57
CA ALA A 332 10.95 17.18 7.20
C ALA A 332 12.03 18.25 7.03
N ALA A 333 12.86 18.48 8.07
CA ALA A 333 13.98 19.42 7.98
C ALA A 333 14.98 19.07 6.87
N LYS A 334 15.10 17.78 6.55
CA LYS A 334 15.84 17.23 5.41
C LYS A 334 15.05 16.09 4.78
N VAL A 335 15.08 16.03 3.46
CA VAL A 335 14.43 15.02 2.63
C VAL A 335 15.44 14.55 1.58
N ILE A 336 15.71 13.25 1.50
CA ILE A 336 16.63 12.64 0.53
C ILE A 336 15.89 11.46 -0.10
N ASP A 337 15.72 11.49 -1.41
CA ASP A 337 15.10 10.41 -2.19
C ASP A 337 13.85 9.84 -1.50
N ALA A 338 12.99 10.72 -1.01
CA ALA A 338 11.79 10.42 -0.25
C ALA A 338 10.60 11.28 -0.72
N TYR A 339 9.39 10.84 -0.41
CA TYR A 339 8.15 11.46 -0.88
C TYR A 339 7.58 12.48 0.10
N MET A 340 7.30 13.68 -0.42
CA MET A 340 6.48 14.70 0.24
C MET A 340 5.14 14.83 -0.50
N GLU A 341 4.15 15.53 0.06
CA GLU A 341 2.82 15.69 -0.54
C GLU A 341 2.89 16.25 -1.98
N LYS A 342 3.84 17.17 -2.23
CA LYS A 342 4.09 17.73 -3.57
C LYS A 342 4.50 16.67 -4.60
N ASP A 343 5.06 15.54 -4.16
CA ASP A 343 5.61 14.48 -4.98
C ASP A 343 4.60 13.34 -5.19
N LYS A 344 3.33 13.50 -4.78
CA LYS A 344 2.28 12.46 -4.87
C LYS A 344 1.93 11.97 -6.28
N TRP A 345 2.51 12.56 -7.31
CA TRP A 345 2.35 12.09 -8.70
C TRP A 345 3.67 11.68 -9.33
N VAL A 346 4.75 11.72 -8.53
CA VAL A 346 6.11 11.40 -8.94
C VAL A 346 6.38 9.93 -8.69
N ASP A 347 7.33 9.41 -9.45
CA ASP A 347 7.63 8.01 -9.61
C ASP A 347 9.16 7.86 -9.62
N GLY A 348 9.67 6.77 -9.03
CA GLY A 348 11.06 6.37 -9.13
C GLY A 348 11.96 6.90 -8.03
N ILE A 349 11.40 7.45 -6.96
CA ILE A 349 12.13 7.97 -5.80
C ILE A 349 12.32 6.84 -4.78
N GLY A 350 13.47 6.83 -4.09
CA GLY A 350 13.83 5.82 -3.10
C GLY A 350 14.90 4.84 -3.56
N GLY A 351 15.11 3.78 -2.76
CA GLY A 351 16.11 2.74 -3.00
C GLY A 351 15.60 1.54 -3.80
N LYS A 352 16.25 1.24 -4.94
CA LYS A 352 15.90 0.09 -5.81
C LYS A 352 17.04 -0.87 -5.98
N VAL A 353 16.70 -2.14 -6.13
CA VAL A 353 17.64 -3.20 -6.50
C VAL A 353 17.03 -4.14 -7.53
N VAL A 354 17.92 -4.71 -8.34
CA VAL A 354 17.63 -5.81 -9.27
C VAL A 354 17.15 -7.05 -8.49
N PRO A 355 16.57 -8.06 -9.18
CA PRO A 355 16.07 -9.26 -8.52
C PRO A 355 17.13 -9.95 -7.67
N GLY A 356 16.77 -10.28 -6.42
CA GLY A 356 17.68 -10.86 -5.44
C GLY A 356 17.16 -10.70 -4.01
N PRO A 357 17.89 -11.23 -3.01
CA PRO A 357 17.55 -10.99 -1.61
C PRO A 357 17.79 -9.53 -1.22
N VAL A 358 17.02 -9.05 -0.25
CA VAL A 358 17.05 -7.64 0.18
C VAL A 358 17.19 -7.56 1.70
N ARG A 359 18.01 -6.61 2.15
CA ARG A 359 18.24 -6.26 3.55
C ARG A 359 18.14 -4.75 3.68
N ILE A 360 17.11 -4.28 4.40
CA ILE A 360 16.87 -2.85 4.64
C ILE A 360 17.10 -2.57 6.11
N VAL A 361 17.75 -1.44 6.41
CA VAL A 361 17.89 -0.91 7.76
C VAL A 361 17.01 0.33 7.87
N THR A 362 16.09 0.29 8.83
CA THR A 362 15.13 1.35 9.12
C THR A 362 15.44 1.95 10.48
N TYR A 363 15.78 3.24 10.51
CA TYR A 363 15.88 4.02 11.73
C TYR A 363 14.63 4.85 11.93
N LEU A 364 13.97 4.68 13.08
CA LEU A 364 12.84 5.50 13.51
C LEU A 364 13.33 6.71 14.31
N ASP A 365 12.50 7.75 14.39
CA ASP A 365 12.85 9.03 15.02
C ASP A 365 14.15 9.63 14.46
N TYR A 366 14.38 9.46 13.16
CA TYR A 366 15.65 9.80 12.54
C TYR A 366 15.87 11.32 12.51
N ASN A 367 16.95 11.76 13.16
CA ASN A 367 17.50 13.11 13.10
C ASN A 367 19.03 12.97 13.04
N GLU A 368 19.66 13.62 12.06
CA GLU A 368 21.10 13.47 11.76
C GLU A 368 22.05 13.85 12.92
#